data_AF-A0A965MSX3-F1
#
_entry.id   AF-A0A965MSX3-F1
#
_cell.length_a   1.000
_cell.length_b   1.000
_cell.length_c   1.000
_cell.angle_alpha   90.00
_cell.angle_beta   90.00
_cell.angle_gamma   90.00
#
_symmetry.space_group_name_H-M   'P 1'
#
loop_
_entity.id
_entity.type
_entity.pdbx_description
1 polymer ?
#
loop_
_entity_poly.entity_id
_entity_poly.type
_entity_poly.pdbx_seq_one_letter_code
_entity_poly.pdbx_strand_id
1 'polypeptide(L)' 'MSGEQFDDIVSQLESISETLGERTFDLLREAVASKSGHRPPEEKTITQARRAIDKAIHLLSGLAATND' A
#
# COMPACT_ATOMS: atom_id res chain seq x y z
N MET A 1 27.07 1.78 1.46
CA MET A 1 26.62 0.82 0.42
C MET A 1 25.35 0.06 0.79
N SER A 2 25.02 -0.15 2.07
CA SER A 2 23.79 -0.87 2.48
C SER A 2 22.52 -0.02 2.48
N GLY A 3 22.62 1.31 2.53
CA GLY A 3 21.47 2.24 2.47
C GLY A 3 20.76 2.22 1.10
N GLU A 4 21.52 2.34 0.01
CA GLU A 4 21.02 2.24 -1.37
C GLU A 4 20.27 0.92 -1.66
N GLN A 5 20.57 -0.17 -0.95
CA GLN A 5 19.94 -1.46 -1.19
C GLN A 5 18.45 -1.48 -0.83
N PHE A 6 18.00 -0.61 0.08
CA PHE A 6 16.61 -0.57 0.52
C PHE A 6 15.77 0.49 -0.20
N ASP A 7 16.39 1.50 -0.81
CA ASP A 7 15.68 2.58 -1.50
C ASP A 7 14.88 2.05 -2.69
N ASP A 8 15.47 1.16 -3.50
CA ASP A 8 14.76 0.50 -4.61
C ASP A 8 13.55 -0.32 -4.14
N ILE A 9 13.66 -0.97 -2.96
CA ILE A 9 12.57 -1.75 -2.37
C ILE A 9 11.49 -0.82 -1.86
N VAL A 10 11.86 0.29 -1.21
CA VAL A 10 10.92 1.33 -0.75
C VAL A 10 10.13 1.89 -1.92
N SER A 11 10.79 2.28 -3.01
CA SER A 11 10.11 2.81 -4.20
C SER A 11 9.14 1.80 -4.83
N GLN A 12 9.50 0.52 -4.87
CA GLN A 12 8.58 -0.54 -5.32
C GLN A 12 7.36 -0.68 -4.40
N LEU A 13 7.58 -0.68 -3.09
CA LEU A 13 6.51 -0.77 -2.10
C LEU A 13 5.56 0.44 -2.17
N GLU A 14 6.09 1.65 -2.39
CA GLU A 14 5.29 2.87 -2.58
C GLU A 14 4.38 2.75 -3.81
N SER A 15 4.92 2.30 -4.95
CA SER A 15 4.15 2.06 -6.17
C SER A 15 3.03 1.01 -5.97
N ILE A 16 3.32 -0.06 -5.22
CA ILE A 16 2.31 -1.07 -4.89
C ILE A 16 1.25 -0.47 -3.94
N SER A 17 1.64 0.31 -2.94
CA SER A 17 0.71 0.99 -2.01
C SER A 17 -0.27 1.91 -2.76
N GLU A 18 0.25 2.67 -3.73
CA GLU A 18 -0.55 3.52 -4.62
C GLU A 18 -1.53 2.69 -5.46
N THR A 19 -1.04 1.64 -6.12
CA THR A 19 -1.88 0.73 -6.94
C THR A 19 -3.02 0.11 -6.12
N LEU A 20 -2.75 -0.30 -4.87
CA LEU A 20 -3.79 -0.81 -3.97
C LEU A 20 -4.80 0.28 -3.59
N GLY A 21 -4.36 1.53 -3.46
CA GLY A 21 -5.23 2.68 -3.28
C GLY A 21 -6.20 2.86 -4.45
N GLU A 22 -5.70 2.85 -5.68
CA GLU A 22 -6.52 2.94 -6.90
C GLU A 22 -7.55 1.80 -6.96
N ARG A 23 -7.13 0.56 -6.73
CA ARG A 23 -8.02 -0.61 -6.69
C ARG A 23 -9.13 -0.48 -5.64
N THR A 24 -8.82 0.12 -4.49
CA THR A 24 -9.83 0.39 -3.47
C THR A 24 -10.88 1.37 -3.96
N PHE A 25 -10.48 2.43 -4.67
CA PHE A 25 -11.42 3.39 -5.27
C PHE A 25 -12.30 2.74 -6.34
N ASP A 26 -11.73 1.88 -7.19
CA ASP A 26 -12.47 1.13 -8.21
C ASP A 26 -13.54 0.24 -7.56
N LEU A 27 -13.17 -0.54 -6.55
CA LEU A 27 -14.10 -1.41 -5.82
C LEU A 27 -15.25 -0.64 -5.17
N LEU A 28 -14.95 0.52 -4.57
CA LEU A 28 -15.99 1.37 -3.98
C LEU A 28 -16.93 1.94 -5.04
N ARG A 29 -16.40 2.33 -6.21
CA ARG A 29 -17.20 2.82 -7.34
C ARG A 29 -18.13 1.72 -7.87
N GLU A 30 -17.62 0.50 -8.03
CA GLU A 30 -18.41 -0.66 -8.48
C GLU A 30 -19.50 -1.05 -7.46
N ALA A 31 -19.22 -0.98 -6.16
CA ALA A 31 -20.21 -1.22 -5.12
C ALA A 31 -21.36 -0.22 -5.16
N VAL A 32 -21.06 1.06 -5.42
CA VAL A 32 -22.08 2.10 -5.61
C VAL A 32 -22.88 1.84 -6.89
N ALA A 33 -22.21 1.52 -8.00
CA ALA A 33 -22.86 1.25 -9.29
C ALA A 33 -23.80 0.04 -9.24
N SER A 34 -23.40 -1.02 -8.52
CA SER A 34 -24.19 -2.24 -8.34
C SER A 34 -25.36 -2.09 -7.34
N LYS A 35 -25.49 -0.94 -6.66
CA LYS A 35 -26.47 -0.70 -5.58
C LYS A 35 -26.46 -1.77 -4.49
N SER A 36 -25.32 -2.44 -4.28
CA SER A 36 -25.20 -3.56 -3.33
C SER A 36 -25.44 -3.13 -1.87
N GLY A 37 -25.37 -1.82 -1.59
CA GLY A 37 -25.61 -1.24 -0.27
C GLY A 37 -24.56 -1.62 0.78
N HIS A 38 -23.55 -2.40 0.41
CA HIS A 38 -22.57 -2.99 1.32
C HIS A 38 -21.15 -2.77 0.79
N ARG A 39 -20.21 -2.57 1.71
CA ARG A 39 -18.79 -2.41 1.37
C ARG A 39 -18.22 -3.76 0.92
N PRO A 40 -17.49 -3.84 -0.22
CA PRO A 40 -16.92 -5.09 -0.70
C PRO A 40 -15.97 -5.72 0.34
N PRO A 41 -16.03 -7.03 0.58
CA PRO A 41 -15.09 -7.72 1.46
C PRO A 41 -13.62 -7.51 1.04
N GLU A 42 -13.36 -7.39 -0.26
CA GLU A 42 -12.02 -7.17 -0.80
C GLU A 42 -11.43 -5.82 -0.36
N GLU A 43 -12.27 -4.79 -0.15
CA GLU A 43 -11.82 -3.47 0.30
C GLU A 43 -11.07 -3.58 1.63
N LYS A 44 -11.61 -4.34 2.58
CA LYS A 44 -11.01 -4.48 3.90
C LYS A 44 -9.64 -5.13 3.81
N THR A 45 -9.53 -6.18 2.99
CA THR A 45 -8.27 -6.89 2.75
C THR A 45 -7.24 -5.99 2.10
N ILE A 46 -7.63 -5.20 1.09
CA ILE A 46 -6.72 -4.28 0.41
C ILE A 46 -6.24 -3.16 1.36
N THR A 47 -7.14 -2.59 2.17
CA THR A 47 -6.78 -1.60 3.18
C THR A 47 -5.80 -2.16 4.21
N GLN A 48 -5.95 -3.43 4.62
CA GLN A 48 -4.99 -4.09 5.52
C GLN A 48 -3.63 -4.29 4.86
N ALA A 49 -3.61 -4.76 3.60
CA ALA A 49 -2.38 -4.95 2.84
C ALA A 49 -1.62 -3.62 2.68
N ARG A 50 -2.32 -2.55 2.34
CA ARG A 50 -1.73 -1.21 2.20
C ARG A 50 -1.07 -0.72 3.49
N ARG A 51 -1.75 -0.87 4.64
CA ARG A 51 -1.16 -0.54 5.95
C ARG A 51 0.09 -1.37 6.28
N ALA A 52 0.11 -2.63 5.89
CA ALA A 52 1.28 -3.49 6.09
C ALA A 52 2.46 -3.02 5.23
N ILE A 53 2.19 -2.60 3.99
CA ILE A 53 3.19 -2.02 3.08
C ILE A 53 3.70 -0.69 3.61
N ASP A 54 2.82 0.24 4.02
CA ASP A 54 3.21 1.53 4.59
C ASP A 54 4.11 1.35 5.83
N LYS A 55 3.81 0.34 6.66
CA LYS A 55 4.67 -0.02 7.80
C LYS A 55 6.03 -0.55 7.35
N ALA A 56 6.07 -1.38 6.30
CA ALA A 56 7.33 -1.89 5.75
C ALA A 56 8.20 -0.76 5.21
N ILE A 57 7.61 0.18 4.44
CA ILE A 57 8.29 1.39 3.96
C ILE A 57 8.92 2.13 5.13
N HIS A 58 8.14 2.45 6.17
CA HIS A 58 8.64 3.19 7.34
C HIS A 58 9.83 2.49 8.01
N LEU A 59 9.77 1.17 8.17
CA LEU A 59 10.87 0.40 8.77
C LEU A 59 12.13 0.41 7.90
N LEU A 60 11.98 0.23 6.58
CA LEU A 60 13.10 0.18 5.64
C LEU A 60 13.77 1.55 5.48
N SER A 61 12.98 2.62 5.35
CA SER A 61 13.50 4.00 5.33
C SER A 61 14.22 4.36 6.64
N GLY A 62 13.72 3.87 7.78
CA GLY A 62 14.37 4.04 9.08
C GLY A 62 15.74 3.35 9.16
N LEU A 63 15.89 2.17 8.55
CA LEU A 63 17.16 1.45 8.46
C LEU A 63 18.18 2.16 7.57
N ALA A 64 17.74 2.80 6.48
CA ALA A 64 18.60 3.62 5.63
C ALA A 64 19.12 4.84 6.39
N ALA A 65 18.25 5.57 7.11
CA ALA A 65 18.60 6.78 7.84
C ALA A 65 19.54 6.57 9.04
N THR A 66 19.56 5.37 9.63
CA THR A 66 20.47 5.04 10.74
C THR A 66 21.89 4.62 10.31
N ASN A 67 22.13 4.42 9.01
CA ASN A 67 23.41 3.94 8.48
C ASN A 67 24.24 5.01 7.75
N ASP A 68 23.79 6.27 7.75
CA ASP A 68 24.55 7.48 7.38
C ASP A 68 25.16 8.14 8.63
#